data_AF-A0AAW7K2V6-F1
#
_entry.id   AF-A0AAW7K2V6-F1
#
_cell.length_a   1.000
_cell.length_b   1.000
_cell.length_c   1.000
_cell.angle_alpha   90.00
_cell.angle_beta   90.00
_cell.angle_gamma   90.00
#
_symmetry.space_group_name_H-M   'P 1'
#
loop_
_entity.id
_entity.type
_entity.pdbx_description
1 polymer ?
#
loop_
_entity_poly.entity_id
_entity_poly.type
_entity_poly.pdbx_seq_one_letter_code
_entity_poly.pdbx_strand_id
1 'polypeptide(L)'
;MTDKKVKNFCNECGQRTNHDVVGISSSRGNDDYDYLSEHMLVQCRGCDTVSFSHVFHEFEAAYPISESEWEVPKTVTNYPTRIMSNIDTRYLPDLVEEIYTETCKAFADDALTLAGIGFRATIEAICNDQSISGKELSTRINNLASKGLISKKDSNRLHSIRFMGNDAAHEIRKPSKLTLNSALIIVEHLLTTVYILDKGSRGGLEGIIEDYEEFEKLLTKKITEANAGDEFPLQYFLNKDMRRISGSLKIMENKLNERIAKGEFSLIKFGREDHYAGSVDKLRHYIVL
;
A
#
# COMPACT_ATOMS: atom_id res chain seq x y z
N MET A 1 29.15 -30.18 6.95
CA MET A 1 28.63 -29.06 6.17
C MET A 1 29.18 -29.21 4.76
N THR A 2 28.32 -29.16 3.74
CA THR A 2 28.76 -29.13 2.34
C THR A 2 29.27 -27.73 2.02
N ASP A 3 30.47 -27.58 1.45
CA ASP A 3 31.00 -26.30 0.94
C ASP A 3 30.28 -25.80 -0.34
N LYS A 4 29.14 -26.41 -0.67
CA LYS A 4 28.35 -26.10 -1.88
C LYS A 4 27.60 -24.79 -1.66
N LYS A 5 27.72 -23.89 -2.63
CA LYS A 5 27.03 -22.60 -2.66
C LYS A 5 26.06 -22.55 -3.82
N VAL A 6 24.92 -21.93 -3.61
CA VAL A 6 23.89 -21.75 -4.63
C VAL A 6 23.35 -20.32 -4.62
N LYS A 7 22.88 -19.84 -5.79
CA LYS A 7 22.14 -18.59 -5.88
C LYS A 7 20.65 -18.86 -5.72
N ASN A 8 20.12 -18.56 -4.54
CA ASN A 8 18.70 -18.74 -4.23
C ASN A 8 17.99 -17.42 -3.93
N PHE A 9 16.66 -17.39 -4.04
CA PHE A 9 15.86 -16.25 -3.58
C PHE A 9 15.66 -16.32 -2.07
N CYS A 10 15.88 -15.21 -1.36
CA CYS A 10 15.63 -15.10 0.06
C CYS A 10 14.38 -14.23 0.29
N ASN A 11 13.36 -14.78 0.97
CA ASN A 11 12.12 -14.05 1.26
C ASN A 11 12.33 -12.89 2.24
N GLU A 12 13.29 -13.01 3.15
CA GLU A 12 13.62 -11.93 4.11
C GLU A 12 14.38 -10.79 3.42
N CYS A 13 15.37 -11.11 2.58
CA CYS A 13 16.10 -10.08 1.82
C CYS A 13 15.33 -9.53 0.62
N GLY A 14 14.25 -10.19 0.18
CA GLY A 14 13.46 -9.83 -1.00
C GLY A 14 14.19 -9.95 -2.35
N GLN A 15 15.32 -10.66 -2.41
CA GLN A 15 16.16 -10.73 -3.62
C GLN A 15 16.93 -12.05 -3.74
N ARG A 16 17.50 -12.31 -4.94
CA ARG A 16 18.40 -13.46 -5.15
C ARG A 16 19.77 -13.19 -4.55
N THR A 17 20.20 -14.02 -3.62
CA THR A 17 21.49 -13.89 -2.92
C THR A 17 22.24 -15.22 -2.88
N ASN A 18 23.49 -15.17 -2.40
CA ASN A 18 24.28 -16.38 -2.18
C ASN A 18 23.77 -17.10 -0.92
N HIS A 19 23.61 -18.42 -1.03
CA HIS A 19 23.22 -19.28 0.07
C HIS A 19 24.22 -20.44 0.23
N ASP A 20 24.48 -20.82 1.47
CA ASP A 20 25.24 -22.02 1.82
C ASP A 20 24.28 -23.22 1.85
N VAL A 21 24.69 -24.36 1.28
CA VAL A 21 23.90 -25.60 1.34
C VAL A 21 24.19 -26.30 2.67
N VAL A 22 23.20 -26.30 3.56
CA VAL A 22 23.26 -26.91 4.90
C VAL A 22 23.11 -28.43 4.81
N GLY A 23 22.22 -28.90 3.93
CA GLY A 23 21.99 -30.31 3.67
C GLY A 23 21.39 -30.54 2.28
N ILE A 24 21.68 -31.69 1.69
CA ILE A 24 21.21 -32.07 0.36
C ILE A 24 20.84 -33.56 0.32
N SER A 25 19.74 -33.87 -0.35
CA SER A 25 19.34 -35.22 -0.73
C SER A 25 19.02 -35.21 -2.21
N SER A 26 19.63 -36.12 -2.98
CA SER A 26 19.45 -36.19 -4.42
C SER A 26 18.92 -37.55 -4.83
N SER A 27 18.01 -37.57 -5.81
CA SER A 27 17.59 -38.79 -6.51
C SER A 27 17.82 -38.62 -8.01
N ARG A 28 18.16 -39.72 -8.68
CA ARG A 28 18.32 -39.76 -10.13
C ARG A 28 17.29 -40.73 -10.72
N GLY A 29 16.86 -40.43 -11.94
CA GLY A 29 16.07 -41.34 -12.76
C GLY A 29 16.81 -42.62 -13.12
N ASN A 30 16.11 -43.49 -13.83
CA ASN A 30 16.65 -44.76 -14.33
C ASN A 30 16.94 -44.66 -15.84
N ASP A 31 17.31 -45.78 -16.46
CA ASP A 31 17.63 -45.83 -17.89
C ASP A 31 16.43 -45.51 -18.81
N ASP A 32 15.20 -45.62 -18.30
CA ASP A 32 13.97 -45.31 -19.06
C ASP A 32 13.62 -43.82 -19.05
N TYR A 33 14.06 -43.08 -18.02
CA TYR A 33 13.82 -41.65 -17.89
C TYR A 33 14.91 -40.99 -17.01
N ASP A 34 15.89 -40.33 -17.65
CA ASP A 34 17.02 -39.71 -16.92
C ASP A 34 16.68 -38.28 -16.44
N TYR A 35 16.66 -38.10 -15.12
CA TYR A 35 16.47 -36.82 -14.46
C TYR A 35 17.33 -36.75 -13.19
N LEU A 36 17.57 -35.55 -12.68
CA LEU A 36 18.17 -35.34 -11.36
C LEU A 36 17.27 -34.45 -10.51
N SER A 37 16.88 -34.92 -9.34
CA SER A 37 16.10 -34.17 -8.35
C SER A 37 16.94 -33.91 -7.11
N GLU A 38 17.26 -32.65 -6.82
CA GLU A 38 18.04 -32.22 -5.67
C GLU A 38 17.14 -31.47 -4.67
N HIS A 39 16.99 -32.01 -3.46
CA HIS A 39 16.29 -31.38 -2.35
C HIS A 39 17.32 -30.82 -1.37
N MET A 40 17.31 -29.51 -1.15
CA MET A 40 18.34 -28.80 -0.40
C MET A 40 17.75 -27.93 0.71
N LEU A 41 18.38 -27.95 1.89
CA LEU A 41 18.27 -26.89 2.88
C LEU A 41 19.37 -25.87 2.62
N VAL A 42 19.00 -24.61 2.46
CA VAL A 42 19.93 -23.53 2.11
C VAL A 42 19.81 -22.37 3.09
N GLN A 43 20.94 -21.76 3.46
CA GLN A 43 21.00 -20.65 4.41
C GLN A 43 21.52 -19.39 3.72
N CYS A 44 20.78 -18.29 3.81
CA CYS A 44 21.15 -17.03 3.19
C CYS A 44 22.41 -16.44 3.84
N ARG A 45 23.41 -16.06 3.03
CA ARG A 45 24.66 -15.44 3.54
C ARG A 45 24.54 -13.95 3.88
N GLY A 46 23.33 -13.39 3.80
CA GLY A 46 23.05 -11.99 4.11
C GLY A 46 22.30 -11.81 5.41
N CYS A 47 21.26 -12.62 5.64
CA CYS A 47 20.38 -12.53 6.81
C CYS A 47 20.26 -13.84 7.59
N ASP A 48 21.04 -14.86 7.25
CA ASP A 48 21.06 -16.19 7.87
C ASP A 48 19.73 -16.97 7.82
N THR A 49 18.73 -16.47 7.08
CA THR A 49 17.44 -17.14 6.90
C THR A 49 17.62 -18.48 6.18
N VAL A 50 17.06 -19.54 6.76
CA VAL A 50 17.07 -20.89 6.18
C VAL A 50 15.80 -21.11 5.36
N SER A 51 15.96 -21.69 4.17
CA SER A 51 14.85 -22.08 3.29
C SER A 51 15.12 -23.43 2.64
N PHE A 52 14.07 -24.01 2.07
CA PHE A 52 14.15 -25.26 1.32
C PHE A 52 14.10 -24.97 -0.18
N SER A 53 14.95 -25.64 -0.96
CA SER A 53 15.06 -25.48 -2.40
C SER A 53 15.04 -26.84 -3.07
N HIS A 54 14.17 -27.01 -4.06
CA HIS A 54 14.09 -28.18 -4.91
C HIS A 54 14.53 -27.81 -6.31
N VAL A 55 15.54 -28.50 -6.83
CA VAL A 55 16.04 -28.32 -8.20
C VAL A 55 15.82 -29.62 -8.96
N PHE A 56 15.04 -29.55 -10.02
CA PHE A 56 14.76 -30.67 -10.91
C PHE A 56 15.42 -30.40 -12.27
N HIS A 57 16.32 -31.27 -12.68
CA HIS A 57 16.99 -31.25 -13.98
C HIS A 57 16.38 -32.35 -14.86
N GLU A 58 15.93 -31.98 -16.05
CA GLU A 58 15.28 -32.90 -16.99
C GLU A 58 16.23 -33.15 -18.17
N PHE A 59 17.09 -34.18 -18.05
CA PHE A 59 18.16 -34.42 -19.02
C PHE A 59 17.62 -34.77 -20.41
N GLU A 60 16.46 -35.43 -20.50
CA GLU A 60 15.83 -35.75 -21.78
C GLU A 60 15.31 -34.52 -22.55
N ALA A 61 15.06 -33.42 -21.85
CA ALA A 61 14.61 -32.17 -22.45
C ALA A 61 15.80 -31.25 -22.83
N ALA A 62 17.02 -31.77 -22.84
CA ALA A 62 18.19 -31.00 -23.25
C ALA A 62 18.06 -30.49 -24.69
N TYR A 63 18.47 -29.25 -24.94
CA TYR A 63 18.42 -28.62 -26.25
C TYR A 63 19.76 -27.96 -26.61
N PRO A 64 20.13 -27.91 -27.90
CA PRO A 64 21.37 -27.29 -28.32
C PRO A 64 21.27 -25.76 -28.20
N ILE A 65 22.28 -25.13 -27.60
CA ILE A 65 22.43 -23.66 -27.52
C ILE A 65 23.55 -23.15 -28.43
N SER A 66 24.42 -24.04 -28.92
CA SER A 66 25.41 -23.79 -29.95
C SER A 66 25.77 -25.10 -30.68
N GLU A 67 26.73 -25.07 -31.61
CA GLU A 67 27.16 -26.27 -32.35
C GLU A 67 27.74 -27.38 -31.45
N SER A 68 28.27 -27.02 -30.28
CA SER A 68 28.94 -27.96 -29.36
C SER A 68 28.41 -27.92 -27.93
N GLU A 69 27.40 -27.09 -27.65
CA GLU A 69 26.87 -26.91 -26.30
C GLU A 69 25.38 -27.21 -26.23
N TRP A 70 25.01 -27.96 -25.19
CA TRP A 70 23.64 -28.32 -24.86
C TRP A 70 23.29 -27.76 -23.49
N GLU A 71 22.07 -27.26 -23.35
CA GLU A 71 21.51 -26.82 -22.08
C GLU A 71 20.48 -27.84 -21.60
N VAL A 72 20.61 -28.26 -20.34
CA VAL A 72 19.61 -29.08 -19.66
C VAL A 72 18.66 -28.14 -18.93
N PRO A 73 17.36 -28.13 -19.26
CA PRO A 73 16.39 -27.32 -18.56
C PRO A 73 16.28 -27.76 -17.10
N LYS A 74 16.13 -26.76 -16.23
CA LYS A 74 15.96 -26.99 -14.79
C LYS A 74 14.80 -26.18 -14.23
N THR A 75 14.02 -26.81 -13.37
CA THR A 75 12.98 -26.16 -12.57
C THR A 75 13.50 -25.97 -11.15
N VAL A 76 13.39 -24.75 -10.62
CA VAL A 76 13.78 -24.42 -9.24
C VAL A 76 12.57 -23.96 -8.46
N THR A 77 12.21 -24.71 -7.42
CA THR A 77 11.11 -24.39 -6.52
C THR A 77 11.64 -24.13 -5.13
N ASN A 78 11.23 -23.00 -4.53
CA ASN A 78 11.67 -22.59 -3.20
C ASN A 78 10.52 -22.54 -2.22
N TYR A 79 10.81 -22.94 -0.98
CA TYR A 79 9.86 -22.99 0.11
C TYR A 79 10.43 -22.24 1.33
N PRO A 80 9.63 -21.34 1.95
CA PRO A 80 8.29 -20.92 1.51
C PRO A 80 8.32 -20.22 0.15
N THR A 81 7.23 -20.34 -0.61
CA THR A 81 7.08 -19.66 -1.91
C THR A 81 7.17 -18.15 -1.71
N ARG A 82 7.62 -17.45 -2.74
CA ARG A 82 7.71 -15.99 -2.68
C ARG A 82 6.30 -15.42 -2.58
N ILE A 83 5.99 -14.79 -1.45
CA ILE A 83 4.74 -14.04 -1.30
C ILE A 83 4.74 -12.91 -2.33
N MET A 84 3.70 -12.89 -3.17
CA MET A 84 3.47 -11.83 -4.15
C MET A 84 2.77 -10.66 -3.46
N SER A 85 3.48 -9.93 -2.60
CA SER A 85 3.02 -8.65 -2.03
C SER A 85 4.15 -7.62 -2.16
N ASN A 86 3.80 -6.41 -2.58
CA ASN A 86 4.71 -5.28 -2.75
C ASN A 86 4.37 -4.11 -1.83
N ILE A 87 3.37 -4.26 -0.96
CA ILE A 87 2.89 -3.19 -0.08
C ILE A 87 3.21 -3.48 1.39
N ASP A 88 3.35 -2.40 2.16
CA ASP A 88 3.52 -2.46 3.61
C ASP A 88 2.16 -2.67 4.29
N THR A 89 1.93 -3.87 4.81
CA THR A 89 0.64 -4.26 5.37
C THR A 89 0.38 -3.72 6.78
N ARG A 90 1.40 -3.19 7.47
CA ARG A 90 1.32 -2.72 8.87
C ARG A 90 0.28 -1.61 9.10
N TYR A 91 -0.13 -0.92 8.05
CA TYR A 91 -1.10 0.17 8.10
C TYR A 91 -2.53 -0.27 7.80
N LEU A 92 -2.73 -1.53 7.39
CA LEU A 92 -4.01 -2.11 7.07
C LEU A 92 -4.77 -2.50 8.35
N PRO A 93 -6.12 -2.41 8.35
CA PRO A 93 -6.95 -2.99 9.40
C PRO A 93 -6.79 -4.52 9.45
N ASP A 94 -6.85 -5.11 10.64
CA ASP A 94 -6.59 -6.54 10.89
C ASP A 94 -7.30 -7.48 9.91
N LEU A 95 -8.62 -7.32 9.73
CA LEU A 95 -9.41 -8.17 8.83
C LEU A 95 -9.00 -8.01 7.36
N VAL A 96 -8.63 -6.78 6.95
CA VAL A 96 -8.20 -6.50 5.58
C VAL A 96 -6.81 -7.11 5.33
N GLU A 97 -5.90 -6.98 6.30
CA GLU A 97 -4.57 -7.57 6.26
C GLU A 97 -4.63 -9.10 6.18
N GLU A 98 -5.46 -9.71 7.02
CA GLU A 98 -5.63 -11.16 7.10
C GLU A 98 -6.09 -11.74 5.74
N ILE A 99 -7.22 -11.26 5.22
CA ILE A 99 -7.78 -11.73 3.95
C ILE A 99 -6.83 -11.47 2.77
N TYR A 100 -6.19 -10.30 2.75
CA TYR A 100 -5.21 -9.98 1.71
C TYR A 100 -4.00 -10.90 1.77
N THR A 101 -3.44 -11.14 2.96
CA THR A 101 -2.28 -12.00 3.16
C THR A 101 -2.59 -13.45 2.78
N GLU A 102 -3.76 -13.97 3.15
CA GLU A 102 -4.22 -15.29 2.72
C GLU A 102 -4.37 -15.38 1.20
N THR A 103 -4.91 -14.33 0.57
CA THR A 103 -5.04 -14.23 -0.89
C THR A 103 -3.67 -14.28 -1.57
N CYS A 104 -2.69 -13.53 -1.07
CA CYS A 104 -1.32 -13.54 -1.59
C CYS A 104 -0.64 -14.90 -1.43
N LYS A 105 -0.87 -15.60 -0.30
CA LYS A 105 -0.37 -16.96 -0.08
C LYS A 105 -1.01 -17.94 -1.07
N ALA A 106 -2.34 -17.89 -1.23
CA ALA A 106 -3.04 -18.73 -2.21
C ALA A 106 -2.53 -18.47 -3.64
N PHE A 107 -2.23 -17.22 -3.98
CA PHE A 107 -1.68 -16.91 -5.29
C PHE A 107 -0.24 -17.41 -5.45
N ALA A 108 0.60 -17.24 -4.42
CA ALA A 108 2.00 -17.70 -4.42
C ALA A 108 2.12 -19.23 -4.53
N ASP A 109 1.17 -19.97 -3.97
CA ASP A 109 1.10 -21.44 -4.02
C ASP A 109 0.28 -21.97 -5.21
N ASP A 110 0.02 -21.14 -6.23
CA ASP A 110 -0.72 -21.52 -7.45
C ASP A 110 -2.16 -22.02 -7.22
N ALA A 111 -2.76 -21.73 -6.06
CA ALA A 111 -4.17 -21.96 -5.76
C ALA A 111 -5.06 -20.88 -6.43
N LEU A 112 -5.01 -20.82 -7.77
CA LEU A 112 -5.50 -19.69 -8.57
C LEU A 112 -7.00 -19.41 -8.40
N THR A 113 -7.83 -20.44 -8.23
CA THR A 113 -9.27 -20.26 -7.99
C THR A 113 -9.51 -19.57 -6.65
N LEU A 114 -8.82 -20.03 -5.59
CA LEU A 114 -8.91 -19.42 -4.25
C LEU A 114 -8.36 -17.99 -4.25
N ALA A 115 -7.25 -17.74 -4.95
CA ALA A 115 -6.72 -16.39 -5.12
C ALA A 115 -7.73 -15.46 -5.81
N GLY A 116 -8.42 -15.93 -6.84
CA GLY A 116 -9.47 -15.15 -7.52
C GLY A 116 -10.63 -14.76 -6.60
N ILE A 117 -11.08 -15.71 -5.77
CA ILE A 117 -12.10 -15.47 -4.74
C ILE A 117 -11.56 -14.50 -3.68
N GLY A 118 -10.32 -14.72 -3.24
CA GLY A 118 -9.61 -13.91 -2.25
C GLY A 118 -9.51 -12.45 -2.66
N PHE A 119 -9.14 -12.13 -3.90
CA PHE A 119 -9.07 -10.74 -4.35
C PHE A 119 -10.42 -10.02 -4.28
N ARG A 120 -11.52 -10.72 -4.59
CA ARG A 120 -12.88 -10.18 -4.42
C ARG A 120 -13.20 -9.99 -2.93
N ALA A 121 -12.86 -10.97 -2.09
CA ALA A 121 -13.04 -10.88 -0.64
C ALA A 121 -12.25 -9.72 -0.02
N THR A 122 -11.03 -9.45 -0.50
CA THR A 122 -10.24 -8.28 -0.06
C THR A 122 -10.98 -6.98 -0.37
N ILE A 123 -11.59 -6.83 -1.56
CA ILE A 123 -12.39 -5.64 -1.90
C ILE A 123 -13.61 -5.52 -0.96
N GLU A 124 -14.27 -6.64 -0.62
CA GLU A 124 -15.37 -6.65 0.34
C GLU A 124 -14.93 -6.24 1.74
N ALA A 125 -13.79 -6.75 2.22
CA ALA A 125 -13.20 -6.40 3.50
C ALA A 125 -12.90 -4.89 3.57
N ILE A 126 -12.32 -4.31 2.52
CA ILE A 126 -12.07 -2.86 2.42
C ILE A 126 -13.40 -2.09 2.48
N CYS A 127 -14.41 -2.53 1.74
CA CYS A 127 -15.71 -1.87 1.77
C CYS A 127 -16.37 -1.96 3.16
N ASN A 128 -16.15 -3.05 3.91
CA ASN A 128 -16.69 -3.25 5.25
C ASN A 128 -16.03 -2.29 6.24
N ASP A 129 -14.70 -2.25 6.24
CA ASP A 129 -13.92 -1.34 7.08
C ASP A 129 -14.28 0.13 6.83
N GLN A 130 -14.35 0.54 5.55
CA GLN A 130 -14.74 1.89 5.14
C GLN A 130 -16.24 2.19 5.30
N SER A 131 -17.00 1.26 5.91
CA SER A 131 -18.45 1.40 6.17
C SER A 131 -19.22 1.84 4.91
N ILE A 132 -18.91 1.22 3.77
CA ILE A 132 -19.52 1.53 2.48
C ILE A 132 -20.85 0.78 2.38
N SER A 133 -21.93 1.55 2.34
CA SER A 133 -23.29 1.03 2.21
C SER A 133 -23.56 0.46 0.81
N GLY A 134 -24.40 -0.57 0.77
CA GLY A 134 -24.83 -1.24 -0.46
C GLY A 134 -25.06 -2.74 -0.22
N LYS A 135 -26.13 -3.30 -0.79
CA LYS A 135 -26.41 -4.74 -0.69
C LYS A 135 -25.43 -5.58 -1.49
N GLU A 136 -25.11 -5.11 -2.69
CA GLU A 136 -24.25 -5.80 -3.65
C GLU A 136 -22.87 -5.15 -3.74
N LEU A 137 -21.84 -5.95 -3.96
CA LEU A 137 -20.46 -5.46 -4.11
C LEU A 137 -20.33 -4.43 -5.26
N SER A 138 -21.11 -4.55 -6.33
CA SER A 138 -21.11 -3.52 -7.40
C SER A 138 -21.45 -2.13 -6.89
N THR A 139 -22.48 -2.03 -6.07
CA THR A 139 -22.95 -0.75 -5.53
C THR A 139 -21.90 -0.17 -4.60
N ARG A 140 -21.27 -1.03 -3.80
CA ARG A 140 -20.22 -0.63 -2.85
C ARG A 140 -18.97 -0.12 -3.58
N ILE A 141 -18.54 -0.80 -4.66
CA ILE A 141 -17.43 -0.34 -5.51
C ILE A 141 -17.74 1.05 -6.10
N ASN A 142 -18.95 1.26 -6.62
CA ASN A 142 -19.32 2.58 -7.15
C ASN A 142 -19.33 3.65 -6.04
N ASN A 143 -19.81 3.29 -4.85
CA ASN A 143 -19.87 4.20 -3.71
C ASN A 143 -18.48 4.58 -3.17
N LEU A 144 -17.46 3.71 -3.30
CA LEU A 144 -16.06 4.10 -3.02
C LEU A 144 -15.64 5.30 -3.88
N ALA A 145 -15.96 5.27 -5.18
CA ALA A 145 -15.65 6.37 -6.08
C ALA A 145 -16.50 7.61 -5.79
N SER A 146 -17.80 7.45 -5.52
CA SER A 146 -18.69 8.57 -5.18
C SER A 146 -18.28 9.28 -3.88
N LYS A 147 -17.67 8.56 -2.93
CA LYS A 147 -17.10 9.15 -1.70
C LYS A 147 -15.70 9.76 -1.90
N GLY A 148 -15.13 9.70 -3.11
CA GLY A 148 -13.82 10.26 -3.41
C GLY A 148 -12.64 9.42 -2.90
N LEU A 149 -12.87 8.21 -2.37
CA LEU A 149 -11.79 7.34 -1.88
C LEU A 149 -10.96 6.76 -3.03
N ILE A 150 -11.56 6.64 -4.22
CA ILE A 150 -10.89 6.15 -5.43
C ILE A 150 -11.38 6.91 -6.66
N SER A 151 -10.62 6.82 -7.75
CA SER A 151 -11.06 7.37 -9.04
C SER A 151 -12.15 6.50 -9.69
N LYS A 152 -12.94 7.09 -10.60
CA LYS A 152 -13.88 6.34 -11.45
C LYS A 152 -13.18 5.25 -12.29
N LYS A 153 -11.93 5.49 -12.69
CA LYS A 153 -11.13 4.53 -13.45
C LYS A 153 -10.79 3.31 -12.60
N ASP A 154 -10.49 3.51 -11.33
CA ASP A 154 -10.19 2.42 -10.40
C ASP A 154 -11.45 1.62 -10.07
N SER A 155 -12.58 2.29 -9.88
CA SER A 155 -13.89 1.61 -9.75
C SER A 155 -14.15 0.64 -10.92
N ASN A 156 -13.89 1.05 -12.16
CA ASN A 156 -14.05 0.16 -13.33
C ASN A 156 -13.10 -1.04 -13.28
N ARG A 157 -11.86 -0.86 -12.84
CA ARG A 157 -10.88 -1.95 -12.66
C ARG A 157 -11.31 -2.93 -11.58
N LEU A 158 -11.88 -2.44 -10.47
CA LEU A 158 -12.42 -3.28 -9.40
C LEU A 158 -13.62 -4.11 -9.85
N HIS A 159 -14.46 -3.60 -10.76
CA HIS A 159 -15.52 -4.41 -11.37
C HIS A 159 -14.96 -5.61 -12.15
N SER A 160 -13.83 -5.46 -12.85
CA SER A 160 -13.17 -6.60 -13.52
C SER A 160 -12.75 -7.69 -12.54
N ILE A 161 -12.28 -7.31 -11.35
CA ILE A 161 -11.92 -8.26 -10.29
C ILE A 161 -13.17 -8.90 -9.69
N ARG A 162 -14.23 -8.12 -9.47
CA ARG A 162 -15.53 -8.65 -9.04
C ARG A 162 -16.05 -9.73 -9.99
N PHE A 163 -16.01 -9.47 -11.30
CA PHE A 163 -16.42 -10.45 -12.31
C PHE A 163 -15.56 -11.71 -12.24
N MET A 164 -14.23 -11.56 -12.28
CA MET A 164 -13.30 -12.69 -12.14
C MET A 164 -13.54 -13.51 -10.86
N GLY A 165 -13.74 -12.85 -9.72
CA GLY A 165 -13.99 -13.52 -8.45
C GLY A 165 -15.35 -14.22 -8.39
N ASN A 166 -16.38 -13.64 -9.02
CA ASN A 166 -17.68 -14.28 -9.17
C ASN A 166 -17.58 -15.55 -10.03
N ASP A 167 -16.91 -15.47 -11.18
CA ASP A 167 -16.70 -16.61 -12.07
C ASP A 167 -15.89 -17.72 -11.36
N ALA A 168 -14.88 -17.34 -10.57
CA ALA A 168 -14.10 -18.28 -9.77
C ALA A 168 -14.93 -18.96 -8.66
N ALA A 169 -15.82 -18.22 -7.98
CA ALA A 169 -16.62 -18.72 -6.86
C ALA A 169 -17.84 -19.54 -7.29
N HIS A 170 -18.58 -19.06 -8.30
CA HIS A 170 -19.87 -19.62 -8.68
C HIS A 170 -19.80 -20.51 -9.92
N GLU A 171 -18.94 -20.17 -10.88
CA GLU A 171 -18.76 -20.96 -12.11
C GLU A 171 -17.55 -21.89 -12.03
N ILE A 172 -16.77 -21.83 -10.94
CA ILE A 172 -15.54 -22.61 -10.71
C ILE A 172 -14.52 -22.44 -11.85
N ARG A 173 -14.55 -21.26 -12.49
CA ARG A 173 -13.65 -20.95 -13.60
C ARG A 173 -12.30 -20.52 -13.05
N LYS A 174 -11.27 -21.36 -13.26
CA LYS A 174 -9.88 -21.06 -12.87
C LYS A 174 -9.34 -19.84 -13.63
N PRO A 175 -8.97 -18.74 -12.94
CA PRO A 175 -8.32 -17.60 -13.58
C PRO A 175 -6.89 -17.92 -14.05
N SER A 176 -6.40 -17.17 -15.03
CA SER A 176 -4.99 -17.28 -15.45
C SER A 176 -4.06 -16.54 -14.46
N LYS A 177 -2.81 -16.97 -14.35
CA LYS A 177 -1.79 -16.28 -13.53
C LYS A 177 -1.63 -14.81 -13.95
N LEU A 178 -1.69 -14.52 -15.25
CA LEU A 178 -1.59 -13.16 -15.79
C LEU A 178 -2.75 -12.28 -15.31
N THR A 179 -3.97 -12.84 -15.30
CA THR A 179 -5.16 -12.15 -14.80
C THR A 179 -5.05 -11.86 -13.31
N LEU A 180 -4.62 -12.84 -12.51
CA LEU A 180 -4.44 -12.67 -11.06
C LEU A 180 -3.32 -11.69 -10.72
N ASN A 181 -2.24 -11.67 -11.50
CA ASN A 181 -1.19 -10.66 -11.34
C ASN A 181 -1.73 -9.24 -11.59
N SER A 182 -2.61 -9.09 -12.58
CA SER A 182 -3.28 -7.80 -12.81
C SER A 182 -4.22 -7.44 -11.64
N ALA A 183 -4.94 -8.41 -11.10
CA ALA A 183 -5.80 -8.21 -9.93
C ALA A 183 -5.01 -7.80 -8.69
N LEU A 184 -3.88 -8.46 -8.42
CA LEU A 184 -2.96 -8.11 -7.34
C LEU A 184 -2.53 -6.64 -7.41
N ILE A 185 -2.03 -6.19 -8.56
CA ILE A 185 -1.57 -4.80 -8.75
C ILE A 185 -2.70 -3.81 -8.48
N ILE A 186 -3.92 -4.09 -8.95
CA ILE A 186 -5.08 -3.22 -8.75
C ILE A 186 -5.50 -3.19 -7.28
N VAL A 187 -5.52 -4.33 -6.59
CA VAL A 187 -5.86 -4.42 -5.16
C VAL A 187 -4.80 -3.75 -4.30
N GLU A 188 -3.52 -3.95 -4.59
CA GLU A 188 -2.42 -3.25 -3.92
C GLU A 188 -2.52 -1.73 -4.09
N HIS A 189 -2.87 -1.26 -5.28
CA HIS A 189 -3.12 0.16 -5.52
C HIS A 189 -4.30 0.70 -4.71
N LEU A 190 -5.38 -0.07 -4.59
CA LEU A 190 -6.53 0.27 -3.75
C LEU A 190 -6.14 0.37 -2.28
N LEU A 191 -5.48 -0.67 -1.74
CA LEU A 191 -5.00 -0.70 -0.35
C LEU A 191 -4.04 0.47 -0.06
N THR A 192 -3.13 0.75 -1.00
CA THR A 192 -2.19 1.86 -0.89
C THR A 192 -2.91 3.19 -0.79
N THR A 193 -3.89 3.41 -1.67
CA THR A 193 -4.64 4.67 -1.73
C THR A 193 -5.51 4.88 -0.49
N VAL A 194 -6.19 3.83 -0.02
CA VAL A 194 -7.15 3.93 1.08
C VAL A 194 -6.47 3.98 2.46
N TYR A 195 -5.35 3.29 2.65
CA TYR A 195 -4.75 3.12 3.99
C TYR A 195 -3.31 3.60 4.12
N ILE A 196 -2.48 3.42 3.09
CA ILE A 196 -1.02 3.56 3.24
C ILE A 196 -0.59 5.00 2.95
N LEU A 197 -1.09 5.65 1.89
CA LEU A 197 -0.67 7.00 1.52
C LEU A 197 -0.93 8.00 2.65
N ASP A 198 -2.11 7.93 3.28
CA ASP A 198 -2.50 8.88 4.33
C ASP A 198 -1.80 8.64 5.67
N LYS A 199 -1.28 7.43 5.92
CA LYS A 199 -0.56 7.11 7.16
C LYS A 199 0.95 7.21 7.01
N GLY A 200 1.48 6.82 5.84
CA GLY A 200 2.92 6.87 5.51
C GLY A 200 3.44 8.26 5.15
N SER A 201 2.59 9.19 4.69
CA SER A 201 2.99 10.55 4.31
C SER A 201 3.00 11.56 5.47
N ARG A 202 2.44 11.20 6.64
CA ARG A 202 2.21 12.09 7.80
C ARG A 202 3.45 12.76 8.39
N GLY A 203 4.66 12.39 7.97
CA GLY A 203 5.90 12.97 8.49
C GLY A 203 6.61 13.98 7.58
N GLY A 204 6.28 14.04 6.27
CA GLY A 204 7.15 14.73 5.30
C GLY A 204 6.48 15.67 4.31
N LEU A 205 5.14 15.58 4.13
CA LEU A 205 4.42 16.37 3.13
C LEU A 205 3.44 17.32 3.81
N GLU A 206 3.59 18.61 3.55
CA GLU A 206 2.63 19.64 3.99
C GLU A 206 1.39 19.58 3.09
N GLY A 207 0.28 19.06 3.62
CA GLY A 207 -1.02 18.99 2.93
C GLY A 207 -1.86 20.27 3.02
N ILE A 208 -2.94 20.28 2.23
CA ILE A 208 -4.03 21.27 2.34
C ILE A 208 -4.81 20.99 3.62
N ILE A 209 -5.14 22.04 4.37
CA ILE A 209 -5.93 21.98 5.60
C ILE A 209 -7.38 22.34 5.25
N GLU A 210 -8.25 21.33 5.30
CA GLU A 210 -9.69 21.46 5.01
C GLU A 210 -10.55 21.42 6.26
N ASP A 211 -10.06 20.82 7.36
CA ASP A 211 -10.75 20.80 8.65
C ASP A 211 -10.24 21.87 9.62
N TYR A 212 -11.12 22.29 10.53
CA TYR A 212 -10.82 23.37 11.46
C TYR A 212 -9.89 22.94 12.60
N GLU A 213 -9.86 21.65 12.97
CA GLU A 213 -9.03 21.19 14.08
C GLU A 213 -7.55 21.23 13.71
N GLU A 214 -7.19 20.83 12.49
CA GLU A 214 -5.85 20.98 11.94
C GLU A 214 -5.45 22.45 11.79
N PHE A 215 -6.38 23.30 11.33
CA PHE A 215 -6.18 24.74 11.27
C PHE A 215 -5.89 25.33 12.65
N GLU A 216 -6.69 24.97 13.65
CA GLU A 216 -6.54 25.44 15.04
C GLU A 216 -5.20 25.01 15.63
N LYS A 217 -4.78 23.76 15.39
CA LYS A 217 -3.46 23.25 15.81
C LYS A 217 -2.31 24.04 15.16
N LEU A 218 -2.39 24.28 13.85
CA LEU A 218 -1.39 25.07 13.13
C LEU A 218 -1.33 26.51 13.66
N LEU A 219 -2.48 27.17 13.78
CA LEU A 219 -2.57 28.55 14.22
C LEU A 219 -2.08 28.70 15.67
N THR A 220 -2.46 27.78 16.57
CA THR A 220 -1.97 27.73 17.95
C THR A 220 -0.45 27.65 18.00
N LYS A 221 0.17 26.78 17.18
CA LYS A 221 1.62 26.67 17.09
C LYS A 221 2.27 28.00 16.64
N LYS A 222 1.69 28.70 15.67
CA LYS A 222 2.23 29.98 15.18
C LYS A 222 2.06 31.12 16.18
N ILE A 223 0.91 31.17 16.86
CA ILE A 223 0.64 32.21 17.86
C ILE A 223 1.53 32.03 19.09
N THR A 224 1.78 30.79 19.53
CA THR A 224 2.67 30.52 20.66
C THR A 224 4.14 30.89 20.40
N GLU A 225 4.52 31.06 19.13
CA GLU A 225 5.83 31.58 18.72
C GLU A 225 5.85 33.13 18.65
N ALA A 226 4.70 33.81 18.75
CA ALA A 226 4.56 35.26 18.71
C ALA A 226 4.60 35.89 20.11
N ASN A 227 4.82 37.21 20.20
CA ASN A 227 4.87 37.90 21.48
C ASN A 227 3.46 38.34 21.92
N ALA A 228 3.20 38.29 23.23
CA ALA A 228 1.96 38.82 23.78
C ALA A 228 1.81 40.32 23.44
N GLY A 229 0.64 40.71 22.95
CA GLY A 229 0.35 42.06 22.47
C GLY A 229 0.62 42.28 20.98
N ASP A 230 1.23 41.33 20.26
CA ASP A 230 1.38 41.41 18.80
C ASP A 230 -0.01 41.49 18.14
N GLU A 231 -0.21 42.49 17.27
CA GLU A 231 -1.47 42.73 16.57
C GLU A 231 -1.26 42.67 15.06
N PHE A 232 -1.62 41.54 14.46
CA PHE A 232 -1.43 41.28 13.03
C PHE A 232 -2.59 40.48 12.45
N PRO A 233 -2.79 40.46 11.13
CA PRO A 233 -3.82 39.63 10.51
C PRO A 233 -3.37 38.18 10.39
N LEU A 234 -4.30 37.25 10.12
CA LEU A 234 -4.01 35.81 9.97
C LEU A 234 -2.89 35.52 8.97
N GLN A 235 -2.80 36.31 7.89
CA GLN A 235 -1.79 36.20 6.85
C GLN A 235 -0.36 36.35 7.40
N TYR A 236 -0.18 37.15 8.45
CA TYR A 236 1.12 37.30 9.09
C TYR A 236 1.49 36.08 9.92
N PHE A 237 0.58 35.63 10.80
CA PHE A 237 0.83 34.49 11.68
C PHE A 237 1.07 33.20 10.90
N LEU A 238 0.33 33.00 9.80
CA LEU A 238 0.45 31.80 8.98
C LEU A 238 1.58 31.90 7.95
N ASN A 239 1.92 33.09 7.46
CA ASN A 239 3.01 33.32 6.50
C ASN A 239 2.97 32.33 5.32
N LYS A 240 4.01 31.52 5.11
CA LYS A 240 4.08 30.52 4.03
C LYS A 240 3.02 29.43 4.15
N ASP A 241 2.56 29.12 5.36
CA ASP A 241 1.51 28.12 5.60
C ASP A 241 0.13 28.59 5.11
N MET A 242 -0.04 29.86 4.74
CA MET A 242 -1.24 30.36 4.06
C MET A 242 -1.59 29.54 2.80
N ARG A 243 -0.58 29.00 2.11
CA ARG A 243 -0.79 28.15 0.92
C ARG A 243 -1.63 26.91 1.22
N ARG A 244 -1.57 26.42 2.47
CA ARG A 244 -2.26 25.21 2.94
C ARG A 244 -3.74 25.44 3.20
N ILE A 245 -4.17 26.69 3.37
CA ILE A 245 -5.59 27.05 3.59
C ILE A 245 -6.14 27.96 2.49
N SER A 246 -5.44 28.09 1.36
CA SER A 246 -5.78 29.06 0.32
C SER A 246 -7.21 28.89 -0.25
N GLY A 247 -7.70 27.65 -0.37
CA GLY A 247 -9.08 27.36 -0.79
C GLY A 247 -10.14 27.46 0.31
N SER A 248 -9.74 27.42 1.59
CA SER A 248 -10.63 27.36 2.77
C SER A 248 -10.54 28.59 3.68
N LEU A 249 -9.71 29.58 3.33
CA LEU A 249 -9.36 30.73 4.19
C LEU A 249 -10.58 31.42 4.81
N LYS A 250 -11.57 31.81 3.99
CA LYS A 250 -12.77 32.50 4.49
C LYS A 250 -13.59 31.64 5.43
N ILE A 251 -13.67 30.34 5.18
CA ILE A 251 -14.42 29.38 6.01
C ILE A 251 -13.72 29.24 7.37
N MET A 252 -12.39 29.08 7.35
CA MET A 252 -11.58 28.99 8.57
C MET A 252 -11.62 30.27 9.39
N GLU A 253 -11.49 31.42 8.73
CA GLU A 253 -11.55 32.73 9.38
C GLU A 253 -12.93 32.99 10.02
N ASN A 254 -14.02 32.70 9.32
CA ASN A 254 -15.36 32.84 9.88
C ASN A 254 -15.56 31.95 11.12
N LYS A 255 -15.13 30.68 11.04
CA LYS A 255 -15.25 29.75 12.16
C LYS A 255 -14.35 30.15 13.34
N LEU A 256 -13.16 30.68 13.07
CA LEU A 256 -12.28 31.24 14.11
C LEU A 256 -12.95 32.43 14.80
N ASN A 257 -13.51 33.36 14.04
CA ASN A 257 -14.21 34.53 14.57
C ASN A 257 -15.38 34.12 15.46
N GLU A 258 -16.18 33.13 15.04
CA GLU A 258 -17.26 32.58 15.87
C GLU A 258 -16.75 31.99 17.19
N ARG A 259 -15.64 31.24 17.17
CA ARG A 259 -15.08 30.61 18.37
C ARG A 259 -14.43 31.62 19.32
N ILE A 260 -13.77 32.65 18.80
CA ILE A 260 -13.28 33.79 19.61
C ILE A 260 -14.47 34.49 20.28
N ALA A 261 -15.53 34.77 19.53
CA ALA A 261 -16.72 35.45 20.06
C ALA A 261 -17.43 34.64 21.17
N LYS A 262 -17.40 33.30 21.07
CA LYS A 262 -17.92 32.38 22.11
C LYS A 262 -16.95 32.15 23.28
N GLY A 263 -15.71 32.65 23.19
CA GLY A 263 -14.67 32.38 24.19
C GLY A 263 -14.08 30.97 24.14
N GLU A 264 -14.33 30.22 23.06
CA GLU A 264 -13.82 28.86 22.85
C GLU A 264 -12.38 28.81 22.32
N PHE A 265 -11.86 29.95 21.82
CA PHE A 265 -10.46 30.12 21.41
C PHE A 265 -9.89 31.37 22.06
N SER A 266 -9.03 31.20 23.05
CA SER A 266 -8.62 32.28 23.98
C SER A 266 -7.16 32.73 23.83
N LEU A 267 -6.45 32.31 22.80
CA LEU A 267 -5.06 32.72 22.55
C LEU A 267 -4.94 34.08 21.87
N ILE A 268 -6.01 34.53 21.21
CA ILE A 268 -6.10 35.82 20.54
C ILE A 268 -7.46 36.45 20.79
N LYS A 269 -7.53 37.78 20.63
CA LYS A 269 -8.80 38.54 20.58
C LYS A 269 -8.89 39.37 19.31
N PHE A 270 -10.08 39.90 19.03
CA PHE A 270 -10.28 40.83 17.94
C PHE A 270 -9.43 42.09 18.12
N GLY A 271 -8.66 42.43 17.09
CA GLY A 271 -7.97 43.69 16.93
C GLY A 271 -8.65 44.61 15.91
N ARG A 272 -7.89 45.55 15.38
CA ARG A 272 -8.32 46.53 14.37
C ARG A 272 -8.60 45.91 13.00
N GLU A 273 -9.39 46.62 12.21
CA GLU A 273 -9.48 46.39 10.76
C GLU A 273 -8.62 47.42 10.03
N ASP A 274 -7.51 46.97 9.45
CA ASP A 274 -6.55 47.84 8.78
C ASP A 274 -5.89 47.14 7.58
N HIS A 275 -5.31 47.93 6.70
CA HIS A 275 -4.51 47.42 5.59
C HIS A 275 -3.23 46.78 6.13
N TYR A 276 -2.76 45.71 5.48
CA TYR A 276 -1.52 45.05 5.84
C TYR A 276 -0.70 44.76 4.59
N ALA A 277 0.59 45.08 4.63
CA ALA A 277 1.54 44.86 3.54
C ALA A 277 1.05 45.37 2.16
N GLY A 278 0.34 46.50 2.12
CA GLY A 278 -0.19 47.09 0.88
C GLY A 278 -1.46 46.42 0.34
N SER A 279 -2.20 45.68 1.18
CA SER A 279 -3.49 45.10 0.79
C SER A 279 -4.48 46.18 0.33
N VAL A 280 -5.22 45.89 -0.75
CA VAL A 280 -6.29 46.79 -1.24
C VAL A 280 -7.47 46.80 -0.27
N ASP A 281 -7.78 45.63 0.31
CA ASP A 281 -8.84 45.47 1.30
C ASP A 281 -8.28 45.57 2.72
N LYS A 282 -9.14 46.01 3.65
CA LYS A 282 -8.85 45.93 5.08
C LYS A 282 -8.95 44.48 5.54
N LEU A 283 -7.97 44.06 6.33
CA LEU A 283 -7.93 42.73 6.93
C LEU A 283 -8.27 42.84 8.42
N ARG A 284 -8.87 41.78 8.98
CA ARG A 284 -9.06 41.69 10.44
C ARG A 284 -7.71 41.34 11.08
N HIS A 285 -7.27 42.18 12.01
CA HIS A 285 -6.11 41.89 12.87
C HIS A 285 -6.58 41.19 14.14
N TYR A 286 -5.70 40.36 14.69
CA TYR A 286 -5.89 39.61 15.92
C TYR A 286 -4.75 39.97 16.88
N ILE A 287 -5.11 40.21 18.13
CA ILE A 287 -4.14 40.56 19.19
C ILE A 287 -3.82 39.29 19.96
N VAL A 288 -2.54 38.92 20.02
CA VAL A 288 -2.02 37.82 20.83
C VAL A 288 -2.19 38.16 22.32
N LEU A 289 -2.77 37.23 23.07
CA LEU A 289 -3.04 37.37 24.51
C LEU A 289 -1.90 36.80 25.35
#